data_AF-A0A6N1XBH7-F1
#
_entry.id   AF-A0A6N1XBH7-F1
#
_cell.length_a   1.000
_cell.length_b   1.000
_cell.length_c   1.000
_cell.angle_alpha   90.00
_cell.angle_beta   90.00
_cell.angle_gamma   90.00
#
_symmetry.space_group_name_H-M   'P 1'
#
loop_
_entity.id
_entity.type
_entity.pdbx_description
1 polymer ?
#
loop_
_entity_poly.entity_id
_entity_poly.type
_entity_poly.pdbx_seq_one_letter_code
_entity_poly.pdbx_strand_id
1 'polypeptide(L)'
;MNKTNKFSPEVRDRAVRMVQEHRGEYSSLWAAVQSIAPKIGCVPQTLLDWIKRAEVDAGVREGITTSEAQRVKELEREVKELRRANEILKLASAFFAPGGARPSHQVLREFVNKHRDTFGVEPICKVLQIAPSGYRRHAALLREPHRRCVRACREDVLMPAIQRVWQANMQVYGAVKVWRQLAREGTAVARCTVERLMRRLGLQGAMRGKVIRTTISDAKAPCPLDRVNRQFRAERPNQLWVSDFTYVSTWQGWQYVAFVIDVYARRIVGWRVSSSMRTDFVLDALEQALYARRPGRDGSLTHHSDRGSQYVGIRYTERLAEAKIAPSVGSRGDSYDNALAETINGLYKAELIHRRAPWKTKETLELATLEWVSWFNHHRLLEPMGHIPPAEAEANYYRQLASQATSVAT
;
A
#
# COMPACT_ATOMS: atom_id res chain seq x y z
N MET A 1 -23.84 -9.33 48.27
CA MET A 1 -23.97 -9.33 49.75
C MET A 1 -23.33 -10.60 50.30
N ASN A 2 -22.08 -10.54 50.75
CA ASN A 2 -21.48 -11.66 51.49
C ASN A 2 -22.21 -11.78 52.82
N LYS A 3 -22.88 -12.91 53.08
CA LYS A 3 -23.42 -13.21 54.41
C LYS A 3 -22.23 -13.27 55.38
N THR A 4 -22.05 -12.23 56.19
CA THR A 4 -21.10 -12.22 57.30
C THR A 4 -21.45 -13.40 58.20
N ASN A 5 -20.54 -14.37 58.29
CA ASN A 5 -20.71 -15.54 59.14
C ASN A 5 -20.75 -15.05 60.59
N LYS A 6 -21.91 -15.18 61.26
CA LYS A 6 -22.16 -14.64 62.61
C LYS A 6 -21.26 -15.23 63.72
N PHE A 7 -20.53 -16.29 63.43
CA PHE A 7 -19.68 -17.02 64.39
C PHE A 7 -18.32 -17.30 63.76
N SER A 8 -17.24 -17.01 64.50
CA SER A 8 -15.87 -17.28 64.07
C SER A 8 -15.56 -18.78 64.09
N PRO A 9 -14.55 -19.26 63.33
CA PRO A 9 -14.14 -20.66 63.34
C PRO A 9 -13.79 -21.17 64.74
N GLU A 10 -13.13 -20.36 65.57
CA GLU A 10 -12.69 -20.73 66.91
C GLU A 10 -13.90 -20.96 67.85
N VAL A 11 -14.97 -20.18 67.69
CA VAL A 11 -16.21 -20.35 68.45
C VAL A 11 -16.92 -21.65 68.05
N ARG A 12 -16.87 -22.03 66.76
CA ARG A 12 -17.46 -23.29 66.28
C ARG A 12 -16.70 -24.50 66.82
N ASP A 13 -15.38 -24.48 66.73
CA ASP A 13 -14.54 -25.57 67.19
C ASP A 13 -14.67 -25.77 68.70
N ARG A 14 -14.72 -24.66 69.47
CA ARG A 14 -15.00 -24.70 70.92
C ARG A 14 -16.37 -25.30 71.22
N ALA A 15 -17.40 -24.91 70.48
CA ALA A 15 -18.76 -25.40 70.71
C ALA A 15 -18.91 -26.90 70.37
N VAL A 16 -18.30 -27.35 69.28
CA VAL A 16 -18.24 -28.78 68.92
C VAL A 16 -17.49 -29.58 69.98
N ARG A 17 -16.32 -29.09 70.42
CA ARG A 17 -15.53 -29.74 71.48
C ARG A 17 -16.32 -29.87 72.79
N MET A 18 -17.00 -28.81 73.23
CA MET A 18 -17.81 -28.83 74.45
C MET A 18 -18.92 -29.89 74.40
N VAL A 19 -19.58 -30.07 73.26
CA VAL A 19 -20.63 -31.10 73.11
C VAL A 19 -20.03 -32.50 73.06
N GLN A 20 -18.85 -32.68 72.46
CA GLN A 20 -18.18 -33.98 72.45
C GLN A 20 -17.66 -34.39 73.84
N GLU A 21 -17.06 -33.46 74.59
CA GLU A 21 -16.53 -33.70 75.95
C GLU A 21 -17.64 -34.06 76.94
N HIS A 22 -18.79 -33.38 76.90
CA HIS A 22 -19.89 -33.62 77.84
C HIS A 22 -20.93 -34.61 77.31
N ARG A 23 -20.66 -35.31 76.19
CA ARG A 23 -21.63 -36.23 75.54
C ARG A 23 -22.12 -37.35 76.46
N GLY A 24 -21.26 -37.81 77.38
CA GLY A 24 -21.58 -38.89 78.34
C GLY A 24 -22.46 -38.47 79.52
N GLU A 25 -22.66 -37.17 79.75
CA GLU A 25 -23.45 -36.64 80.87
C GLU A 25 -24.95 -36.46 80.52
N TYR A 26 -25.31 -36.65 79.24
CA TYR A 26 -26.67 -36.46 78.74
C TYR A 26 -27.22 -37.75 78.12
N SER A 27 -28.55 -37.91 78.16
CA SER A 27 -29.24 -39.10 77.62
C SER A 27 -29.15 -39.26 76.09
N SER A 28 -28.83 -38.19 75.36
CA SER A 28 -28.65 -38.23 73.91
C SER A 28 -27.81 -37.06 73.40
N LEU A 29 -27.25 -37.19 72.19
CA LEU A 29 -26.54 -36.10 71.51
C LEU A 29 -27.43 -34.84 71.35
N TRP A 30 -28.72 -35.02 71.07
CA TRP A 30 -29.66 -33.91 70.93
C TRP A 30 -29.91 -33.20 72.27
N ALA A 31 -29.98 -33.93 73.38
CA ALA A 31 -30.11 -33.34 74.71
C ALA A 31 -28.87 -32.51 75.09
N ALA A 32 -27.66 -32.99 74.77
CA ALA A 32 -26.42 -32.23 74.94
C ALA A 32 -26.41 -30.95 74.08
N VAL A 33 -26.84 -31.06 72.81
CA VAL A 33 -26.93 -29.92 71.88
C VAL A 33 -27.96 -28.87 72.33
N GLN A 34 -29.14 -29.29 72.81
CA GLN A 34 -30.18 -28.39 73.31
C GLN A 34 -29.74 -27.62 74.57
N SER A 35 -28.94 -28.25 75.43
CA SER A 35 -28.37 -27.62 76.64
C SER A 35 -27.25 -26.62 76.32
N ILE A 36 -26.38 -26.96 75.35
CA ILE A 36 -25.15 -26.21 75.07
C ILE A 36 -25.37 -25.08 74.05
N ALA A 37 -26.25 -25.25 73.06
CA ALA A 37 -26.44 -24.24 72.01
C ALA A 37 -26.89 -22.86 72.51
N PRO A 38 -27.86 -22.73 73.45
CA PRO A 38 -28.23 -21.43 74.01
C PRO A 38 -27.08 -20.74 74.75
N LYS A 39 -26.19 -21.51 75.40
CA LYS A 39 -25.03 -20.99 76.15
C LYS A 39 -23.92 -20.43 75.23
N ILE A 40 -23.84 -20.94 74.00
CA ILE A 40 -22.95 -20.43 72.94
C ILE A 40 -23.60 -19.29 72.14
N GLY A 41 -24.92 -19.11 72.26
CA GLY A 41 -25.68 -18.09 71.54
C GLY A 41 -26.09 -18.50 70.12
N CYS A 42 -26.14 -19.80 69.81
CA CYS A 42 -26.59 -20.33 68.52
C CYS A 42 -27.88 -21.17 68.66
N VAL A 43 -28.58 -21.37 67.55
CA VAL A 43 -29.77 -22.24 67.52
C VAL A 43 -29.32 -23.70 67.64
N PRO A 44 -30.02 -24.57 68.42
CA PRO A 44 -29.66 -25.99 68.57
C PRO A 44 -29.41 -26.72 67.24
N GLN A 45 -30.21 -26.41 66.21
CA GLN A 45 -30.02 -26.98 64.88
C GLN A 45 -28.67 -26.60 64.24
N THR A 46 -28.22 -25.37 64.42
CA THR A 46 -26.94 -24.89 63.90
C THR A 46 -25.75 -25.58 64.57
N LEU A 47 -25.82 -25.80 65.88
CA LEU A 47 -24.79 -26.56 66.60
C LEU A 47 -24.79 -28.04 66.20
N LEU A 48 -25.97 -28.63 66.02
CA LEU A 48 -26.11 -29.99 65.51
C LEU A 48 -25.45 -30.15 64.13
N ASP A 49 -25.64 -29.18 63.23
CA ASP A 49 -25.05 -29.21 61.88
C ASP A 49 -23.52 -29.05 61.92
N TRP A 50 -22.97 -28.27 62.86
CA TRP A 50 -21.53 -28.18 63.08
C TRP A 50 -20.94 -29.50 63.59
N ILE A 51 -21.62 -30.16 64.53
CA ILE A 51 -21.19 -31.47 65.05
C ILE A 51 -21.24 -32.52 63.96
N LYS A 52 -22.34 -32.60 63.20
CA LYS A 52 -22.45 -33.51 62.06
C LYS A 52 -21.34 -33.28 61.03
N ARG A 53 -20.97 -32.02 60.79
CA ARG A 53 -19.87 -31.68 59.88
C ARG A 53 -18.52 -32.10 60.44
N ALA A 54 -18.28 -31.90 61.74
CA ALA A 54 -17.07 -32.36 62.41
C ALA A 54 -16.97 -33.89 62.49
N GLU A 55 -18.09 -34.60 62.67
CA GLU A 55 -18.15 -36.07 62.60
C GLU A 55 -17.83 -36.60 61.19
N VAL A 56 -18.26 -35.88 60.13
CA VAL A 56 -17.88 -36.18 58.74
C VAL A 56 -16.39 -35.90 58.52
N ASP A 57 -15.88 -34.76 59.01
CA ASP A 57 -14.47 -34.38 58.87
C ASP A 57 -13.53 -35.30 59.66
N ALA A 58 -14.00 -35.91 60.75
CA ALA A 58 -13.29 -36.90 61.55
C ALA A 58 -13.44 -38.35 61.03
N GLY A 59 -14.20 -38.58 59.94
CA GLY A 59 -14.42 -39.92 59.37
C GLY A 59 -15.36 -40.83 60.17
N VAL A 60 -16.03 -40.29 61.19
CA VAL A 60 -17.00 -41.03 62.03
C VAL A 60 -18.34 -41.20 61.30
N ARG A 61 -18.62 -40.32 60.33
CA ARG A 61 -19.85 -40.32 59.54
C ARG A 61 -19.51 -40.23 58.05
N GLU A 62 -20.18 -41.02 57.21
CA GLU A 62 -20.02 -40.93 55.76
C GLU A 62 -20.45 -39.56 55.22
N GLY A 63 -19.58 -38.93 54.42
CA GLY A 63 -19.82 -37.64 53.77
C GLY A 63 -18.54 -37.04 53.20
N ILE A 64 -18.68 -36.03 52.33
CA ILE A 64 -17.54 -35.29 51.77
C ILE A 64 -16.99 -34.35 52.84
N THR A 65 -15.74 -34.52 53.22
CA THR A 65 -15.08 -33.67 54.21
C THR A 65 -14.97 -32.23 53.72
N THR A 66 -14.79 -31.28 54.63
CA THR A 66 -14.60 -29.85 54.32
C THR A 66 -13.32 -29.64 53.51
N SER A 67 -12.28 -30.42 53.80
CA SER A 67 -11.04 -30.43 53.02
C SER A 67 -11.26 -30.90 51.58
N GLU A 68 -12.03 -31.98 51.37
CA GLU A 68 -12.35 -32.50 50.05
C GLU A 68 -13.25 -31.56 49.26
N ALA A 69 -14.27 -30.97 49.90
CA ALA A 69 -15.16 -30.00 49.26
C ALA A 69 -14.40 -28.74 48.81
N GLN A 70 -13.44 -28.27 49.62
CA GLN A 70 -12.58 -27.16 49.24
C GLN A 70 -11.64 -27.53 48.09
N ARG A 71 -11.03 -28.72 48.14
CA ARG A 71 -10.19 -29.24 47.05
C ARG A 71 -10.95 -29.40 45.74
N VAL A 72 -12.17 -29.93 45.78
CA VAL A 72 -13.04 -30.03 44.58
C VAL A 72 -13.30 -28.66 44.00
N LYS A 73 -13.62 -27.66 44.83
CA LYS A 73 -13.84 -26.29 44.37
C LYS A 73 -12.59 -25.64 43.76
N GLU A 74 -11.42 -25.88 44.33
CA GLU A 74 -10.14 -25.42 43.79
C GLU A 74 -9.83 -26.08 42.44
N LEU A 75 -10.01 -27.40 42.35
CA LEU A 75 -9.84 -28.17 41.11
C LEU A 75 -10.84 -27.76 40.04
N GLU A 76 -12.12 -27.55 40.37
CA GLU A 76 -13.13 -27.06 39.42
C GLU A 76 -12.76 -25.70 38.85
N ARG A 77 -12.22 -24.81 39.69
CA ARG A 77 -11.72 -23.50 39.27
C ARG A 77 -10.51 -23.65 38.34
N GLU A 78 -9.56 -24.51 38.70
CA GLU A 78 -8.38 -24.80 37.88
C GLU A 78 -8.77 -25.40 36.53
N VAL A 79 -9.65 -26.41 36.51
CA VAL A 79 -10.16 -27.04 35.29
C VAL A 79 -10.85 -26.01 34.40
N LYS A 80 -11.62 -25.07 34.97
CA LYS A 80 -12.26 -24.00 34.19
C LYS A 80 -11.23 -23.08 33.55
N GLU A 81 -10.20 -22.67 34.29
CA GLU A 81 -9.12 -21.83 33.76
C GLU A 81 -8.28 -22.57 32.70
N LEU A 82 -7.96 -23.85 32.93
CA LEU A 82 -7.25 -24.70 31.96
C LEU A 82 -8.06 -24.92 30.69
N ARG A 83 -9.37 -25.18 30.79
CA ARG A 83 -10.27 -25.29 29.63
C ARG A 83 -10.28 -23.98 28.84
N ARG A 84 -10.39 -22.84 29.52
CA ARG A 84 -10.32 -21.52 28.88
C ARG A 84 -8.98 -21.30 28.17
N ALA A 85 -7.87 -21.64 28.81
CA ALA A 85 -6.54 -21.51 28.23
C ALA A 85 -6.36 -22.40 26.99
N ASN A 86 -6.85 -23.64 27.04
CA ASN A 86 -6.84 -24.56 25.90
C ASN A 86 -7.65 -24.03 24.72
N GLU A 87 -8.84 -23.46 24.96
CA GLU A 87 -9.62 -22.85 23.88
C GLU A 87 -8.92 -21.65 23.25
N ILE A 88 -8.26 -20.81 24.05
CA ILE A 88 -7.42 -19.71 23.53
C ILE A 88 -6.29 -20.26 22.65
N LEU A 89 -5.59 -21.32 23.08
CA LEU A 89 -4.50 -21.94 22.32
C LEU A 89 -4.99 -22.58 21.01
N LYS A 90 -6.16 -23.24 21.02
CA LYS A 90 -6.75 -23.81 19.80
C LYS A 90 -7.06 -22.72 18.77
N LEU A 91 -7.71 -21.64 19.21
CA LEU A 91 -8.03 -20.50 18.35
C LEU A 91 -6.76 -19.79 17.86
N ALA A 92 -5.77 -19.61 18.74
CA ALA A 92 -4.48 -19.03 18.39
C ALA A 92 -3.73 -19.87 17.35
N SER A 93 -3.70 -21.19 17.51
CA SER A 93 -3.08 -22.11 16.55
C SER A 93 -3.68 -21.97 15.15
N ALA A 94 -5.01 -21.96 15.05
CA ALA A 94 -5.69 -21.75 13.77
C ALA A 94 -5.45 -20.34 13.20
N PHE A 95 -5.42 -19.31 14.04
CA PHE A 95 -5.25 -17.91 13.62
C PHE A 95 -3.82 -17.60 13.18
N PHE A 96 -2.80 -18.20 13.81
CA PHE A 96 -1.39 -17.96 13.52
C PHE A 96 -0.80 -18.95 12.51
N ALA A 97 -1.53 -19.98 12.10
CA ALA A 97 -1.08 -20.98 11.12
C ALA A 97 -0.42 -20.40 9.84
N PRO A 98 -0.88 -19.26 9.26
CA PRO A 98 -0.25 -18.69 8.08
C PRO A 98 1.11 -17.98 8.33
N GLY A 99 1.46 -17.69 9.60
CA GLY A 99 2.43 -16.65 9.98
C GLY A 99 3.86 -17.11 10.34
N GLY A 100 4.19 -18.39 10.20
CA GLY A 100 5.51 -18.93 10.59
C GLY A 100 5.76 -18.95 12.11
N ALA A 101 7.00 -19.21 12.52
CA ALA A 101 7.36 -19.52 13.92
C ALA A 101 7.19 -18.37 14.94
N ARG A 102 7.08 -17.11 14.48
CA ARG A 102 6.87 -15.96 15.37
C ARG A 102 5.89 -14.95 14.75
N PRO A 103 4.63 -14.87 15.23
CA PRO A 103 3.68 -13.91 14.73
C PRO A 103 4.13 -12.47 15.05
N SER A 104 3.85 -11.54 14.13
CA SER A 104 4.19 -10.13 14.33
C SER A 104 3.34 -9.53 15.46
N HIS A 105 3.83 -8.44 16.08
CA HIS A 105 3.07 -7.72 17.11
C HIS A 105 1.70 -7.23 16.62
N GLN A 106 1.55 -6.98 15.32
CA GLN A 106 0.29 -6.58 14.73
C GLN A 106 -0.72 -7.74 14.75
N VAL A 107 -0.30 -8.91 14.28
CA VAL A 107 -1.14 -10.12 14.24
C VAL A 107 -1.56 -10.54 15.65
N LEU A 108 -0.65 -10.43 16.63
CA LEU A 108 -0.99 -10.67 18.04
C LEU A 108 -2.06 -9.71 18.57
N ARG A 109 -1.98 -8.41 18.22
CA ARG A 109 -2.96 -7.41 18.63
C ARG A 109 -4.31 -7.62 17.96
N GLU A 110 -4.32 -8.03 16.69
CA GLU A 110 -5.54 -8.39 15.95
C GLU A 110 -6.25 -9.58 16.62
N PHE A 111 -5.51 -10.61 17.04
CA PHE A 111 -6.07 -11.72 17.80
C PHE A 111 -6.69 -11.27 19.14
N VAL A 112 -5.97 -10.47 19.93
CA VAL A 112 -6.50 -9.92 21.19
C VAL A 112 -7.76 -9.09 20.92
N ASN A 113 -7.77 -8.23 19.90
CA ASN A 113 -8.94 -7.42 19.55
C ASN A 113 -10.16 -8.27 19.18
N LYS A 114 -9.96 -9.37 18.44
CA LYS A 114 -11.04 -10.27 18.00
C LYS A 114 -11.67 -11.05 19.16
N HIS A 115 -10.89 -11.37 20.19
CA HIS A 115 -11.30 -12.30 21.24
C HIS A 115 -11.42 -11.67 22.64
N ARG A 116 -11.15 -10.37 22.79
CA ARG A 116 -11.21 -9.66 24.08
C ARG A 116 -12.59 -9.70 24.73
N ASP A 117 -13.67 -9.69 23.95
CA ASP A 117 -15.03 -9.64 24.49
C ASP A 117 -15.46 -11.02 25.04
N THR A 118 -14.87 -12.11 24.52
CA THR A 118 -15.13 -13.49 24.94
C THR A 118 -14.24 -13.93 26.10
N PHE A 119 -12.93 -13.70 26.01
CA PHE A 119 -11.96 -14.20 26.99
C PHE A 119 -11.31 -13.13 27.84
N GLY A 120 -11.56 -11.84 27.61
CA GLY A 120 -10.84 -10.77 28.29
C GLY A 120 -9.37 -10.66 27.85
N VAL A 121 -8.78 -9.48 28.04
CA VAL A 121 -7.41 -9.19 27.60
C VAL A 121 -6.37 -9.94 28.43
N GLU A 122 -6.53 -9.97 29.76
CA GLU A 122 -5.52 -10.55 30.67
C GLU A 122 -5.36 -12.06 30.50
N PRO A 123 -6.44 -12.87 30.37
CA PRO A 123 -6.30 -14.31 30.12
C PRO A 123 -5.62 -14.61 28.78
N ILE A 124 -5.97 -13.89 27.71
CA ILE A 124 -5.33 -14.05 26.39
C ILE A 124 -3.84 -13.72 26.48
N CYS A 125 -3.51 -12.57 27.06
CA CYS A 125 -2.12 -12.13 27.23
C CYS A 125 -1.30 -13.11 28.07
N LYS A 126 -1.87 -13.68 29.14
CA LYS A 126 -1.22 -14.69 29.98
C LYS A 126 -0.91 -15.95 29.20
N VAL A 127 -1.88 -16.47 28.44
CA VAL A 127 -1.72 -17.69 27.64
C VAL A 127 -0.70 -17.51 26.52
N LEU A 128 -0.73 -16.37 25.82
CA LEU A 128 0.19 -16.06 24.73
C LEU A 128 1.54 -15.48 25.19
N GLN A 129 1.78 -15.34 26.50
CA GLN A 129 2.99 -14.77 27.08
C GLN A 129 3.31 -13.36 26.58
N ILE A 130 2.29 -12.50 26.49
CA ILE A 130 2.39 -11.10 26.06
C ILE A 130 2.07 -10.19 27.23
N ALA A 131 2.81 -9.09 27.42
CA ALA A 131 2.51 -8.12 28.45
C ALA A 131 1.18 -7.37 28.18
N PRO A 132 0.17 -7.43 29.09
CA PRO A 132 -1.10 -6.69 28.93
C PRO A 132 -0.90 -5.17 28.83
N SER A 133 0.11 -4.64 29.51
CA SER A 133 0.50 -3.22 29.46
C SER A 133 0.86 -2.76 28.05
N GLY A 134 1.52 -3.62 27.26
CA GLY A 134 1.87 -3.33 25.86
C GLY A 134 0.64 -3.21 24.96
N TYR A 135 -0.35 -4.08 25.14
CA TYR A 135 -1.64 -3.99 24.44
C TYR A 135 -2.41 -2.73 24.86
N ARG A 136 -2.55 -2.48 26.17
CA ARG A 136 -3.26 -1.30 26.70
C ARG A 136 -2.62 0.00 26.23
N ARG A 137 -1.28 0.10 26.23
CA ARG A 137 -0.54 1.24 25.68
C ARG A 137 -0.87 1.45 24.22
N HIS A 138 -0.86 0.39 23.41
CA HIS A 138 -1.23 0.49 22.00
C HIS A 138 -2.69 0.96 21.81
N ALA A 139 -3.63 0.39 22.57
CA ALA A 139 -5.03 0.79 22.54
C ALA A 139 -5.25 2.25 22.98
N ALA A 140 -4.44 2.76 23.92
CA ALA A 140 -4.43 4.17 24.31
C ALA A 140 -3.88 5.06 23.18
N LEU A 141 -2.78 4.67 22.54
CA LEU A 141 -2.20 5.40 21.40
C LEU A 141 -3.14 5.51 20.18
N LEU A 142 -4.04 4.54 20.00
CA LEU A 142 -5.08 4.57 18.97
C LEU A 142 -6.23 5.53 19.34
N ARG A 143 -6.64 5.55 20.61
CA ARG A 143 -7.68 6.47 21.12
C ARG A 143 -7.21 7.92 21.20
N GLU A 144 -5.94 8.12 21.54
CA GLU A 144 -5.33 9.42 21.77
C GLU A 144 -4.15 9.62 20.80
N PRO A 145 -4.42 10.02 19.54
CA PRO A 145 -3.41 10.25 18.52
C PRO A 145 -2.22 11.12 18.96
N HIS A 146 -2.46 12.12 19.82
CA HIS A 146 -1.46 13.06 20.30
C HIS A 146 -0.40 12.42 21.22
N ARG A 147 -0.66 11.24 21.78
CA ARG A 147 0.31 10.48 22.60
C ARG A 147 1.29 9.67 21.76
N ARG A 148 1.07 9.60 20.44
CA ARG A 148 1.99 8.92 19.52
C ARG A 148 3.26 9.75 19.36
N CYS A 149 4.35 9.08 18.99
CA CYS A 149 5.61 9.78 18.77
C CYS A 149 5.48 10.79 17.62
N VAL A 150 6.25 11.88 17.68
CA VAL A 150 6.24 12.96 16.68
C VAL A 150 6.36 12.42 15.26
N ARG A 151 7.19 11.38 15.07
CA ARG A 151 7.34 10.69 13.78
C ARG A 151 6.01 10.12 13.26
N ALA A 152 5.26 9.40 14.09
CA ALA A 152 3.98 8.81 13.69
C ALA A 152 2.94 9.87 13.36
N CYS A 153 2.90 10.97 14.12
CA CYS A 153 2.03 12.11 13.81
C CYS A 153 2.41 12.77 12.47
N ARG A 154 3.70 12.95 12.21
CA ARG A 154 4.19 13.48 10.91
C ARG A 154 3.85 12.56 9.75
N GLU A 155 3.95 11.24 9.95
CA GLU A 155 3.58 10.25 8.92
C GLU A 155 2.10 10.32 8.55
N ASP A 156 1.20 10.54 9.51
CA ASP A 156 -0.23 10.69 9.25
C ASP A 156 -0.54 11.92 8.38
N VAL A 157 0.27 12.99 8.47
CA VAL A 157 0.17 14.16 7.59
C VAL A 157 0.77 13.88 6.21
N LEU A 158 1.86 13.12 6.15
CA LEU A 158 2.56 12.81 4.90
C LEU A 158 1.82 11.79 4.03
N MET A 159 1.12 10.83 4.62
CA MET A 159 0.41 9.78 3.88
C MET A 159 -0.64 10.35 2.90
N PRO A 160 -1.55 11.26 3.30
CA PRO A 160 -2.46 11.94 2.39
C PRO A 160 -1.75 12.76 1.29
N ALA A 161 -0.64 13.44 1.63
CA ALA A 161 0.13 14.21 0.66
C ALA A 161 0.77 13.30 -0.41
N ILE A 162 1.35 12.18 0.00
CA ILE A 162 1.89 11.14 -0.89
C ILE A 162 0.78 10.59 -1.80
N GLN A 163 -0.39 10.28 -1.24
CA GLN A 163 -1.52 9.74 -1.99
C GLN A 163 -2.05 10.77 -3.00
N ARG A 164 -2.19 12.05 -2.61
CA ARG A 164 -2.58 13.14 -3.52
C ARG A 164 -1.60 13.24 -4.70
N VAL A 165 -0.30 13.31 -4.42
CA VAL A 165 0.72 13.39 -5.47
C VAL A 165 0.65 12.20 -6.41
N TRP A 166 0.50 10.99 -5.86
CA TRP A 166 0.39 9.78 -6.68
C TRP A 166 -0.87 9.78 -7.56
N GLN A 167 -2.03 10.14 -7.01
CA GLN A 167 -3.30 10.25 -7.74
C GLN A 167 -3.25 11.33 -8.84
N ALA A 168 -2.76 12.52 -8.51
CA ALA A 168 -2.61 13.62 -9.46
C ALA A 168 -1.66 13.30 -10.62
N ASN A 169 -0.71 12.38 -10.42
CA ASN A 169 0.23 11.94 -11.44
C ASN A 169 -0.18 10.60 -12.08
N MET A 170 -1.48 10.44 -12.35
CA MET A 170 -2.08 9.29 -13.03
C MET A 170 -1.75 7.94 -12.39
N GLN A 171 -1.36 7.93 -11.11
CA GLN A 171 -0.97 6.74 -10.36
C GLN A 171 0.27 6.01 -10.91
N VAL A 172 1.10 6.68 -11.73
CA VAL A 172 2.26 6.07 -12.40
C VAL A 172 3.59 6.31 -11.69
N TYR A 173 3.66 7.27 -10.77
CA TYR A 173 4.90 7.61 -10.09
C TYR A 173 5.30 6.58 -9.04
N GLY A 174 6.55 6.15 -9.10
CA GLY A 174 7.21 5.44 -8.00
C GLY A 174 7.75 6.39 -6.92
N ALA A 175 8.32 5.83 -5.87
CA ALA A 175 8.79 6.57 -4.69
C ALA A 175 9.71 7.75 -5.00
N VAL A 176 10.64 7.60 -5.95
CA VAL A 176 11.57 8.67 -6.33
C VAL A 176 10.83 9.86 -6.93
N LYS A 177 9.91 9.63 -7.86
CA LYS A 177 9.16 10.71 -8.52
C LYS A 177 8.17 11.39 -7.57
N VAL A 178 7.50 10.62 -6.72
CA VAL A 178 6.65 11.18 -5.65
C VAL A 178 7.48 12.06 -4.71
N TRP A 179 8.65 11.58 -4.28
CA TRP A 179 9.56 12.35 -3.44
C TRP A 179 10.03 13.65 -4.11
N ARG A 180 10.41 13.61 -5.40
CA ARG A 180 10.78 14.80 -6.17
C ARG A 180 9.62 15.78 -6.31
N GLN A 181 8.42 15.28 -6.58
CA GLN A 181 7.22 16.14 -6.67
C GLN A 181 6.89 16.79 -5.32
N LEU A 182 6.97 16.05 -4.21
CA LEU A 182 6.80 16.61 -2.86
C LEU A 182 7.85 17.69 -2.55
N ALA A 183 9.11 17.47 -2.96
CA ALA A 183 10.17 18.46 -2.81
C ALA A 183 9.88 19.74 -3.62
N ARG A 184 9.36 19.60 -4.85
CA ARG A 184 8.93 20.74 -5.69
C ARG A 184 7.77 21.52 -5.08
N GLU A 185 6.91 20.84 -4.33
CA GLU A 185 5.80 21.45 -3.57
C GLU A 185 6.24 21.96 -2.18
N GLY A 186 7.54 21.99 -1.88
CA GLY A 186 8.08 22.52 -0.62
C GLY A 186 8.01 21.57 0.59
N THR A 187 7.63 20.31 0.39
CA THR A 187 7.52 19.33 1.49
C THR A 187 8.84 18.58 1.70
N ALA A 188 9.59 18.95 2.73
CA ALA A 188 10.85 18.31 3.09
C ALA A 188 10.63 16.92 3.72
N VAL A 189 10.98 15.85 2.99
CA VAL A 189 10.89 14.46 3.45
C VAL A 189 12.07 13.65 2.90
N ALA A 190 12.57 12.71 3.70
CA ALA A 190 13.58 11.76 3.23
C ALA A 190 12.97 10.75 2.24
N ARG A 191 13.71 10.42 1.17
CA ARG A 191 13.29 9.44 0.15
C ARG A 191 12.84 8.10 0.75
N CYS A 192 13.59 7.55 1.72
CA CYS A 192 13.27 6.27 2.37
C CYS A 192 11.96 6.33 3.17
N THR A 193 11.56 7.51 3.64
CA THR A 193 10.27 7.70 4.31
C THR A 193 9.12 7.62 3.31
N VAL A 194 9.26 8.27 2.14
CA VAL A 194 8.28 8.18 1.06
C VAL A 194 8.12 6.74 0.59
N GLU A 195 9.24 6.03 0.34
CA GLU A 195 9.21 4.63 -0.09
C GLU A 195 8.49 3.72 0.91
N ARG A 196 8.82 3.83 2.19
CA ARG A 196 8.18 3.04 3.25
C ARG A 196 6.69 3.36 3.38
N LEU A 197 6.30 4.63 3.31
CA LEU A 197 4.91 5.05 3.40
C LEU A 197 4.09 4.62 2.18
N MET A 198 4.66 4.70 0.98
CA MET A 198 4.05 4.14 -0.23
C MET A 198 3.81 2.64 -0.09
N ARG A 199 4.80 1.88 0.40
CA ARG A 199 4.65 0.43 0.67
C ARG A 199 3.53 0.17 1.69
N ARG A 200 3.44 0.96 2.75
CA ARG A 200 2.38 0.86 3.77
C ARG A 200 0.98 1.16 3.19
N LEU A 201 0.90 2.08 2.23
CA LEU A 201 -0.34 2.45 1.53
C LEU A 201 -0.66 1.52 0.34
N GLY A 202 0.21 0.56 0.00
CA GLY A 202 0.06 -0.27 -1.19
C GLY A 202 0.27 0.48 -2.52
N LEU A 203 0.88 1.67 -2.49
CA LEU A 203 1.11 2.49 -3.68
C LEU A 203 2.38 2.05 -4.40
N GLN A 204 2.27 1.89 -5.72
CA GLN A 204 3.38 1.49 -6.58
C GLN A 204 3.41 2.33 -7.87
N GLY A 205 4.61 2.52 -8.41
CA GLY A 205 4.77 3.16 -9.72
C GLY A 205 4.46 2.19 -10.86
N ALA A 206 4.18 2.73 -12.04
CA ALA A 206 4.02 1.91 -13.24
C ALA A 206 5.37 1.27 -13.61
N MET A 207 5.37 -0.05 -13.83
CA MET A 207 6.53 -0.79 -14.34
C MET A 207 6.30 -1.13 -15.81
N ARG A 208 7.33 -0.97 -16.65
CA ARG A 208 7.28 -1.46 -18.03
C ARG A 208 7.35 -2.99 -18.03
N GLY A 209 6.52 -3.63 -18.84
CA GLY A 209 6.59 -5.07 -19.10
C GLY A 209 7.91 -5.47 -19.78
N LYS A 210 8.17 -6.78 -19.84
CA LYS A 210 9.36 -7.36 -20.46
C LYS A 210 9.36 -7.09 -21.97
N VAL A 211 10.49 -6.63 -22.53
CA VAL A 211 10.66 -6.39 -23.97
C VAL A 211 10.78 -7.73 -24.69
N ILE A 212 9.93 -7.98 -25.68
CA ILE A 212 10.03 -9.12 -26.62
C ILE A 212 10.55 -8.55 -27.94
N ARG A 213 11.70 -9.04 -28.43
CA ARG A 213 12.34 -8.57 -29.65
C ARG A 213 11.92 -9.46 -30.82
N THR A 214 11.26 -8.91 -31.84
CA THR A 214 10.58 -9.69 -32.91
C THR A 214 11.29 -9.72 -34.27
N THR A 215 12.47 -9.09 -34.44
CA THR A 215 13.07 -8.97 -35.79
C THR A 215 14.61 -9.05 -35.78
N ILE A 216 15.16 -9.82 -36.73
CA ILE A 216 16.60 -9.99 -37.03
C ILE A 216 16.83 -9.44 -38.46
N SER A 217 17.86 -8.61 -38.68
CA SER A 217 18.09 -7.86 -39.93
C SER A 217 18.95 -8.60 -40.96
N ASP A 218 18.80 -8.24 -42.25
CA ASP A 218 19.59 -8.72 -43.40
C ASP A 218 20.54 -7.61 -43.93
N ALA A 219 21.80 -7.97 -44.22
CA ALA A 219 22.94 -7.07 -44.36
C ALA A 219 23.18 -6.50 -45.77
N LYS A 220 22.38 -6.88 -46.78
CA LYS A 220 22.71 -6.63 -48.21
C LYS A 220 21.87 -5.59 -48.95
N ALA A 221 20.99 -4.83 -48.30
CA ALA A 221 20.17 -3.82 -48.97
C ALA A 221 20.84 -2.42 -48.98
N PRO A 222 20.83 -1.67 -50.11
CA PRO A 222 21.43 -0.33 -50.18
C PRO A 222 20.69 0.69 -49.29
N CYS A 223 21.48 1.50 -48.58
CA CYS A 223 21.08 2.34 -47.44
C CYS A 223 21.15 3.85 -47.79
N PRO A 224 20.09 4.65 -47.58
CA PRO A 224 20.17 6.11 -47.55
C PRO A 224 20.92 6.61 -46.31
N LEU A 225 21.44 7.84 -46.40
CA LEU A 225 22.26 8.47 -45.37
C LEU A 225 21.48 8.69 -44.05
N ASP A 226 21.76 7.87 -43.03
CA ASP A 226 21.42 8.17 -41.64
C ASP A 226 22.20 9.42 -41.19
N ARG A 227 21.47 10.51 -40.91
CA ARG A 227 22.05 11.78 -40.45
C ARG A 227 22.05 11.92 -38.93
N VAL A 228 21.32 11.04 -38.23
CA VAL A 228 21.19 11.10 -36.77
C VAL A 228 22.28 10.27 -36.10
N ASN A 229 22.84 9.25 -36.77
CA ASN A 229 23.94 8.41 -36.25
C ASN A 229 23.71 7.99 -34.79
N ARG A 230 22.45 7.73 -34.41
CA ARG A 230 22.00 7.37 -33.05
C ARG A 230 22.25 8.41 -31.96
N GLN A 231 22.50 9.66 -32.32
CA GLN A 231 22.64 10.77 -31.39
C GLN A 231 21.28 11.47 -31.18
N PHE A 232 20.46 10.93 -30.27
CA PHE A 232 19.21 11.58 -29.85
C PHE A 232 19.45 12.70 -28.84
N ARG A 233 20.31 13.65 -29.20
CA ARG A 233 20.56 14.87 -28.44
C ARG A 233 20.33 16.06 -29.36
N ALA A 234 19.63 17.06 -28.83
CA ALA A 234 19.46 18.35 -29.46
C ALA A 234 19.92 19.41 -28.47
N GLU A 235 20.53 20.48 -28.98
CA GLU A 235 21.03 21.60 -28.19
C GLU A 235 19.96 22.68 -28.00
N ARG A 236 18.99 22.74 -28.92
CA ARG A 236 17.88 23.68 -28.87
C ARG A 236 16.54 23.04 -29.24
N PRO A 237 15.41 23.58 -28.76
CA PRO A 237 14.08 23.21 -29.24
C PRO A 237 13.96 23.36 -30.75
N ASN A 238 13.18 22.46 -31.37
CA ASN A 238 12.93 22.39 -32.82
C ASN A 238 14.20 22.26 -33.69
N GLN A 239 15.25 21.61 -33.17
CA GLN A 239 16.42 21.21 -33.97
C GLN A 239 16.25 19.80 -34.56
N LEU A 240 15.69 18.88 -33.77
CA LEU A 240 15.46 17.49 -34.16
C LEU A 240 14.09 17.04 -33.65
N TRP A 241 13.22 16.67 -34.58
CA TRP A 241 11.99 15.97 -34.29
C TRP A 241 12.14 14.50 -34.64
N VAL A 242 11.55 13.65 -33.81
CA VAL A 242 11.51 12.21 -34.04
C VAL A 242 10.04 11.79 -34.07
N SER A 243 9.67 10.94 -35.02
CA SER A 243 8.32 10.40 -35.10
C SER A 243 8.28 8.87 -35.13
N ASP A 244 7.27 8.32 -34.46
CA ASP A 244 6.93 6.91 -34.52
C ASP A 244 5.44 6.73 -34.25
N PHE A 245 4.90 5.57 -34.59
CA PHE A 245 3.53 5.21 -34.23
C PHE A 245 3.46 3.86 -33.55
N THR A 246 2.38 3.62 -32.81
CA THR A 246 2.19 2.36 -32.10
C THR A 246 0.76 1.87 -32.18
N TYR A 247 0.59 0.55 -32.05
CA TYR A 247 -0.69 -0.15 -32.13
C TYR A 247 -1.31 -0.30 -30.75
N VAL A 248 -2.62 -0.08 -30.68
CA VAL A 248 -3.45 -0.26 -29.49
C VAL A 248 -4.63 -1.16 -29.84
N SER A 249 -4.82 -2.22 -29.06
CA SER A 249 -5.97 -3.11 -29.20
C SER A 249 -7.20 -2.51 -28.52
N THR A 250 -8.32 -2.46 -29.25
CA THR A 250 -9.63 -2.00 -28.77
C THR A 250 -10.72 -2.97 -29.21
N TRP A 251 -11.93 -2.87 -28.65
CA TRP A 251 -13.06 -3.71 -29.08
C TRP A 251 -13.50 -3.44 -30.53
N GLN A 252 -13.17 -2.27 -31.09
CA GLN A 252 -13.41 -1.92 -32.49
C GLN A 252 -12.27 -2.39 -33.43
N GLY A 253 -11.31 -3.15 -32.92
CA GLY A 253 -10.11 -3.58 -33.64
C GLY A 253 -8.87 -2.76 -33.28
N TRP A 254 -7.88 -2.80 -34.17
CA TRP A 254 -6.60 -2.11 -33.96
C TRP A 254 -6.72 -0.63 -34.25
N GLN A 255 -6.28 0.19 -33.30
CA GLN A 255 -6.09 1.63 -33.47
C GLN A 255 -4.59 1.93 -33.52
N TYR A 256 -4.22 2.96 -34.27
CA TYR A 256 -2.86 3.40 -34.50
C TYR A 256 -2.68 4.79 -33.90
N VAL A 257 -1.63 4.99 -33.12
CA VAL A 257 -1.32 6.27 -32.47
C VAL A 257 0.04 6.73 -32.91
N ALA A 258 0.10 7.82 -33.69
CA ALA A 258 1.35 8.48 -34.07
C ALA A 258 1.73 9.55 -33.05
N PHE A 259 3.04 9.74 -32.85
CA PHE A 259 3.62 10.82 -32.07
C PHE A 259 4.74 11.50 -32.86
N VAL A 260 4.82 12.82 -32.74
CA VAL A 260 5.95 13.65 -33.15
C VAL A 260 6.53 14.28 -31.90
N ILE A 261 7.83 14.09 -31.68
CA ILE A 261 8.50 14.40 -30.42
C ILE A 261 9.67 15.32 -30.71
N ASP A 262 9.75 16.43 -29.99
CA ASP A 262 10.95 17.27 -29.96
C ASP A 262 11.99 16.65 -29.02
N VAL A 263 13.16 16.32 -29.57
CA VAL A 263 14.23 15.61 -28.85
C VAL A 263 14.81 16.43 -27.69
N TYR A 264 14.84 17.76 -27.79
CA TYR A 264 15.48 18.63 -26.80
C TYR A 264 14.93 18.40 -25.40
N ALA A 265 13.63 18.66 -25.22
CA ALA A 265 12.92 18.50 -23.95
C ALA A 265 12.13 17.18 -23.87
N ARG A 266 12.19 16.34 -24.92
CA ARG A 266 11.33 15.17 -25.13
C ARG A 266 9.84 15.51 -25.17
N ARG A 267 9.49 16.74 -25.57
CA ARG A 267 8.11 17.21 -25.58
C ARG A 267 7.37 16.60 -26.77
N ILE A 268 6.16 16.09 -26.55
CA ILE A 268 5.30 15.64 -27.63
C ILE A 268 4.69 16.88 -28.28
N VAL A 269 5.00 17.11 -29.55
CA VAL A 269 4.60 18.31 -30.30
C VAL A 269 3.44 18.05 -31.24
N GLY A 270 3.22 16.80 -31.63
CA GLY A 270 2.06 16.37 -32.41
C GLY A 270 1.72 14.91 -32.13
N TRP A 271 0.46 14.54 -32.29
CA TRP A 271 -0.03 13.17 -32.13
C TRP A 271 -1.37 12.97 -32.83
N ARG A 272 -1.67 11.72 -33.22
CA ARG A 272 -2.94 11.39 -33.87
C ARG A 272 -3.35 9.95 -33.61
N VAL A 273 -4.64 9.73 -33.31
CA VAL A 273 -5.25 8.38 -33.22
C VAL A 273 -6.07 8.09 -34.49
N SER A 274 -5.85 6.94 -35.10
CA SER A 274 -6.51 6.52 -36.35
C SER A 274 -6.93 5.05 -36.30
N SER A 275 -8.00 4.71 -37.00
CA SER A 275 -8.44 3.33 -37.26
C SER A 275 -7.79 2.71 -38.49
N SER A 276 -7.04 3.50 -39.29
CA SER A 276 -6.40 3.05 -40.53
C SER A 276 -4.92 3.44 -40.56
N MET A 277 -4.08 2.48 -40.97
CA MET A 277 -2.62 2.62 -41.06
C MET A 277 -2.15 3.27 -42.39
N ARG A 278 -2.86 4.31 -42.85
CA ARG A 278 -2.51 5.08 -44.07
C ARG A 278 -1.53 6.20 -43.75
N THR A 279 -0.85 6.75 -44.76
CA THR A 279 0.07 7.89 -44.56
C THR A 279 -0.62 9.13 -43.96
N ASP A 280 -1.93 9.30 -44.16
CA ASP A 280 -2.69 10.48 -43.72
C ASP A 280 -2.64 10.73 -42.21
N PHE A 281 -2.72 9.70 -41.35
CA PHE A 281 -2.76 9.97 -39.90
C PHE A 281 -1.39 10.40 -39.34
N VAL A 282 -0.31 9.97 -39.99
CA VAL A 282 1.05 10.40 -39.63
C VAL A 282 1.27 11.84 -40.11
N LEU A 283 0.76 12.17 -41.31
CA LEU A 283 0.71 13.54 -41.81
C LEU A 283 -0.07 14.45 -40.85
N ASP A 284 -1.25 14.04 -40.38
CA ASP A 284 -2.04 14.83 -39.42
C ASP A 284 -1.25 15.16 -38.14
N ALA A 285 -0.49 14.19 -37.62
CA ALA A 285 0.36 14.40 -36.45
C ALA A 285 1.50 15.39 -36.74
N LEU A 286 2.10 15.31 -37.93
CA LEU A 286 3.12 16.27 -38.39
C LEU A 286 2.53 17.67 -38.57
N GLU A 287 1.36 17.79 -39.19
CA GLU A 287 0.66 19.07 -39.34
C GLU A 287 0.38 19.71 -37.99
N GLN A 288 -0.14 18.94 -37.04
CA GLN A 288 -0.36 19.45 -35.69
C GLN A 288 0.93 20.02 -35.07
N ALA A 289 2.06 19.33 -35.25
CA ALA A 289 3.36 19.81 -34.77
C ALA A 289 3.81 21.10 -35.49
N LEU A 290 3.67 21.16 -36.81
CA LEU A 290 4.00 22.34 -37.62
C LEU A 290 3.17 23.56 -37.22
N TYR A 291 1.85 23.38 -37.06
CA TYR A 291 0.95 24.45 -36.64
C TYR A 291 1.27 24.95 -35.24
N ALA A 292 1.55 24.04 -34.31
CA ALA A 292 1.86 24.39 -32.92
C ALA A 292 3.23 25.08 -32.77
N ARG A 293 4.22 24.69 -33.57
CA ARG A 293 5.61 25.12 -33.38
C ARG A 293 6.07 26.23 -34.31
N ARG A 294 5.49 26.31 -35.52
CA ARG A 294 5.90 27.23 -36.58
C ARG A 294 7.43 27.37 -36.66
N PRO A 295 8.16 26.25 -36.82
CA PRO A 295 9.62 26.28 -36.85
C PRO A 295 10.09 27.25 -37.95
N GLY A 296 11.14 28.01 -37.66
CA GLY A 296 11.73 28.95 -38.62
C GLY A 296 12.02 28.26 -39.95
N ARG A 297 11.80 28.96 -41.07
CA ARG A 297 11.89 28.41 -42.44
C ARG A 297 13.33 28.23 -42.93
N ASP A 298 14.28 28.13 -42.01
CA ASP A 298 15.72 28.23 -42.28
C ASP A 298 16.36 26.85 -42.55
N GLY A 299 15.57 25.80 -42.73
CA GLY A 299 16.08 24.44 -43.00
C GLY A 299 16.76 23.78 -41.80
N SER A 300 16.67 24.38 -40.62
CA SER A 300 17.48 24.00 -39.45
C SER A 300 16.86 22.90 -38.59
N LEU A 301 15.64 22.48 -38.90
CA LEU A 301 14.93 21.38 -38.26
C LEU A 301 15.12 20.09 -39.07
N THR A 302 15.66 19.07 -38.41
CA THR A 302 15.69 17.70 -38.94
C THR A 302 14.49 16.92 -38.42
N HIS A 303 13.81 16.18 -39.30
CA HIS A 303 12.75 15.27 -38.90
C HIS A 303 13.17 13.84 -39.19
N HIS A 304 13.29 13.05 -38.13
CA HIS A 304 13.73 11.67 -38.16
C HIS A 304 12.55 10.71 -37.94
N SER A 305 12.41 9.73 -38.80
CA SER A 305 11.40 8.68 -38.68
C SER A 305 11.97 7.29 -38.92
N ASP A 306 11.31 6.27 -38.39
CA ASP A 306 11.60 4.91 -38.82
C ASP A 306 11.14 4.69 -40.27
N ARG A 307 11.74 3.71 -40.95
CA ARG A 307 11.57 3.45 -42.38
C ARG A 307 10.23 2.78 -42.74
N GLY A 308 9.19 2.97 -41.92
CA GLY A 308 7.85 2.49 -42.20
C GLY A 308 7.30 3.06 -43.51
N SER A 309 6.54 2.26 -44.26
CA SER A 309 6.00 2.67 -45.57
C SER A 309 5.16 3.94 -45.51
N GLN A 310 4.60 4.27 -44.35
CA GLN A 310 3.86 5.50 -44.09
C GLN A 310 4.77 6.73 -44.15
N TYR A 311 5.98 6.66 -43.58
CA TYR A 311 6.94 7.75 -43.50
C TYR A 311 7.76 7.95 -44.79
N VAL A 312 7.82 6.93 -45.64
CA VAL A 312 8.51 6.98 -46.95
C VAL A 312 7.52 7.28 -48.09
N GLY A 313 6.23 7.43 -47.80
CA GLY A 313 5.22 7.77 -48.79
C GLY A 313 5.44 9.16 -49.40
N ILE A 314 5.22 9.28 -50.71
CA ILE A 314 5.43 10.51 -51.51
C ILE A 314 4.84 11.74 -50.81
N ARG A 315 3.58 11.65 -50.38
CA ARG A 315 2.87 12.75 -49.68
C ARG A 315 3.56 13.20 -48.40
N TYR A 316 4.17 12.27 -47.65
CA TYR A 316 4.90 12.60 -46.42
C TYR A 316 6.19 13.36 -46.73
N THR A 317 6.96 12.86 -47.70
CA THR A 317 8.23 13.47 -48.11
C THR A 317 8.03 14.82 -48.80
N GLU A 318 7.00 14.97 -49.62
CA GLU A 318 6.63 16.25 -50.26
C GLU A 318 6.28 17.28 -49.21
N ARG A 319 5.45 16.91 -48.22
CA ARG A 319 5.04 17.85 -47.18
C ARG A 319 6.20 18.31 -46.30
N LEU A 320 7.16 17.44 -46.00
CA LEU A 320 8.41 17.80 -45.32
C LEU A 320 9.23 18.79 -46.14
N ALA A 321 9.33 18.59 -47.45
CA ALA A 321 10.03 19.50 -48.35
C ALA A 321 9.36 20.89 -48.41
N GLU A 322 8.02 20.94 -48.50
CA GLU A 322 7.24 22.18 -48.44
C GLU A 322 7.43 22.94 -47.12
N ALA A 323 7.53 22.20 -46.01
CA ALA A 323 7.83 22.75 -44.69
C ALA A 323 9.31 23.16 -44.52
N LYS A 324 10.16 22.92 -45.53
CA LYS A 324 11.63 23.10 -45.47
C LYS A 324 12.28 22.36 -44.31
N ILE A 325 11.81 21.14 -44.02
CA ILE A 325 12.36 20.28 -42.99
C ILE A 325 13.28 19.26 -43.64
N ALA A 326 14.47 19.04 -43.08
CA ALA A 326 15.39 18.04 -43.58
C ALA A 326 14.92 16.63 -43.16
N PRO A 327 14.51 15.75 -44.09
CA PRO A 327 14.14 14.39 -43.74
C PRO A 327 15.39 13.58 -43.37
N SER A 328 15.27 12.76 -42.33
CA SER A 328 16.21 11.72 -41.96
C SER A 328 15.41 10.44 -41.71
N VAL A 329 15.91 9.29 -42.16
CA VAL A 329 15.22 8.01 -41.98
C VAL A 329 16.21 6.98 -41.47
N GLY A 330 15.79 6.18 -40.49
CA GLY A 330 16.60 5.08 -39.94
C GLY A 330 16.99 4.03 -40.97
N SER A 331 18.06 3.28 -40.67
CA SER A 331 18.50 2.14 -41.45
C SER A 331 17.57 0.94 -41.26
N ARG A 332 17.46 0.07 -42.29
CA ARG A 332 16.43 -0.99 -42.30
C ARG A 332 16.73 -2.04 -41.22
N GLY A 333 15.82 -2.21 -40.26
CA GLY A 333 15.84 -3.31 -39.29
C GLY A 333 16.69 -3.06 -38.04
N ASP A 334 17.05 -1.81 -37.76
CA ASP A 334 17.74 -1.45 -36.52
C ASP A 334 16.85 -0.62 -35.58
N SER A 335 16.30 -1.25 -34.54
CA SER A 335 15.48 -0.61 -33.51
C SER A 335 16.22 0.53 -32.77
N TYR A 336 17.55 0.58 -32.83
CA TYR A 336 18.31 1.64 -32.18
C TYR A 336 18.21 2.98 -32.89
N ASP A 337 17.76 3.02 -34.16
CA ASP A 337 17.70 4.24 -34.95
C ASP A 337 16.48 5.12 -34.57
N ASN A 338 15.49 4.59 -33.84
CA ASN A 338 14.35 5.37 -33.32
C ASN A 338 14.09 5.21 -31.80
N ALA A 339 15.15 4.89 -31.04
CA ALA A 339 15.05 4.49 -29.63
C ALA A 339 14.35 5.53 -28.72
N LEU A 340 14.43 6.83 -29.06
CA LEU A 340 13.75 7.88 -28.30
C LEU A 340 12.23 7.78 -28.45
N ALA A 341 11.72 7.61 -29.67
CA ALA A 341 10.29 7.47 -29.88
C ALA A 341 9.77 6.13 -29.38
N GLU A 342 10.53 5.04 -29.56
CA GLU A 342 10.22 3.73 -28.95
C GLU A 342 10.09 3.84 -27.42
N THR A 343 10.95 4.62 -26.78
CA THR A 343 10.86 4.88 -25.34
C THR A 343 9.54 5.59 -25.01
N ILE A 344 9.14 6.62 -25.74
CA ILE A 344 7.87 7.31 -25.46
C ILE A 344 6.67 6.39 -25.72
N ASN A 345 6.70 5.62 -26.81
CA ASN A 345 5.69 4.59 -27.11
C ASN A 345 5.58 3.54 -26.00
N GLY A 346 6.72 3.10 -25.45
CA GLY A 346 6.76 2.20 -24.30
C GLY A 346 6.21 2.82 -23.01
N LEU A 347 6.41 4.13 -22.79
CA LEU A 347 5.77 4.84 -21.67
C LEU A 347 4.26 4.92 -21.89
N TYR A 348 3.83 5.37 -23.06
CA TYR A 348 2.42 5.47 -23.42
C TYR A 348 1.69 4.14 -23.19
N LYS A 349 2.26 3.04 -23.67
CA LYS A 349 1.68 1.70 -23.47
C LYS A 349 1.62 1.29 -22.00
N ALA A 350 2.71 1.46 -21.25
CA ALA A 350 2.77 1.02 -19.85
C ALA A 350 1.94 1.90 -18.90
N GLU A 351 1.86 3.20 -19.18
CA GLU A 351 1.27 4.19 -18.27
C GLU A 351 -0.20 4.42 -18.55
N LEU A 352 -0.60 4.41 -19.83
CA LEU A 352 -1.98 4.62 -20.23
C LEU A 352 -2.64 3.31 -20.68
N ILE A 353 -2.13 2.70 -21.74
CA ILE A 353 -2.85 1.65 -22.47
C ILE A 353 -3.09 0.41 -21.62
N HIS A 354 -2.04 -0.19 -21.06
CA HIS A 354 -2.17 -1.44 -20.31
C HIS A 354 -2.88 -1.24 -18.97
N ARG A 355 -2.77 -0.05 -18.37
CA ARG A 355 -3.35 0.25 -17.05
C ARG A 355 -4.84 0.57 -17.10
N ARG A 356 -5.29 1.23 -18.17
CA ARG A 356 -6.70 1.60 -18.35
C ARG A 356 -7.44 0.65 -19.28
N ALA A 357 -6.79 -0.39 -19.80
CA ALA A 357 -7.43 -1.44 -20.58
C ALA A 357 -8.55 -2.12 -19.77
N PRO A 358 -9.61 -2.65 -20.43
CA PRO A 358 -9.82 -2.69 -21.88
C PRO A 358 -10.40 -1.39 -22.48
N TRP A 359 -10.11 -1.14 -23.75
CA TRP A 359 -10.57 0.05 -24.50
C TRP A 359 -11.76 -0.29 -25.40
N LYS A 360 -12.87 0.43 -25.24
CA LYS A 360 -14.12 0.16 -25.98
C LYS A 360 -14.15 0.84 -27.34
N THR A 361 -13.86 2.14 -27.40
CA THR A 361 -14.00 2.92 -28.64
C THR A 361 -12.77 3.78 -28.93
N LYS A 362 -12.60 4.14 -30.20
CA LYS A 362 -11.56 5.08 -30.65
C LYS A 362 -11.64 6.41 -29.90
N GLU A 363 -12.83 6.95 -29.68
CA GLU A 363 -13.04 8.26 -29.06
C GLU A 363 -12.56 8.26 -27.60
N THR A 364 -12.83 7.19 -26.86
CA THR A 364 -12.32 7.03 -25.48
C THR A 364 -10.80 6.94 -25.43
N LEU A 365 -10.19 6.26 -26.41
CA LEU A 365 -8.75 6.18 -26.53
C LEU A 365 -8.15 7.54 -26.90
N GLU A 366 -8.77 8.26 -27.83
CA GLU A 366 -8.32 9.58 -28.30
C GLU A 366 -8.36 10.61 -27.16
N LEU A 367 -9.45 10.67 -26.39
CA LEU A 367 -9.55 11.54 -25.22
C LEU A 367 -8.49 11.19 -24.16
N ALA A 368 -8.32 9.89 -23.86
CA ALA A 368 -7.32 9.47 -22.89
C ALA A 368 -5.88 9.73 -23.37
N THR A 369 -5.64 9.68 -24.69
CA THR A 369 -4.36 10.05 -25.30
C THR A 369 -4.11 11.54 -25.13
N LEU A 370 -5.11 12.39 -25.38
CA LEU A 370 -5.03 13.83 -25.14
C LEU A 370 -4.66 14.15 -23.68
N GLU A 371 -5.37 13.54 -22.72
CA GLU A 371 -5.10 13.69 -21.28
C GLU A 371 -3.65 13.29 -20.95
N TRP A 372 -3.22 12.14 -21.46
CA TRP A 372 -1.87 11.63 -21.20
C TRP A 372 -0.80 12.51 -21.84
N VAL A 373 -0.98 12.99 -23.07
CA VAL A 373 -0.03 13.90 -23.74
C VAL A 373 0.07 15.23 -22.99
N SER A 374 -1.07 15.80 -22.57
CA SER A 374 -1.10 17.03 -21.77
C SER A 374 -0.37 16.84 -20.44
N TRP A 375 -0.67 15.76 -19.72
CA TRP A 375 0.03 15.41 -18.48
C TRP A 375 1.53 15.16 -18.71
N PHE A 376 1.89 14.43 -19.77
CA PHE A 376 3.26 14.12 -20.14
C PHE A 376 4.07 15.41 -20.37
N ASN A 377 3.50 16.37 -21.10
CA ASN A 377 4.19 17.60 -21.44
C ASN A 377 4.29 18.57 -20.26
N HIS A 378 3.25 18.69 -19.43
CA HIS A 378 3.15 19.76 -18.44
C HIS A 378 3.42 19.34 -17.00
N HIS A 379 3.29 18.05 -16.67
CA HIS A 379 3.35 17.58 -15.27
C HIS A 379 4.38 16.46 -15.08
N ARG A 380 4.64 15.65 -16.10
CA ARG A 380 5.51 14.48 -15.97
C ARG A 380 6.97 14.86 -15.72
N LEU A 381 7.49 14.45 -14.57
CA LEU A 381 8.91 14.62 -14.25
C LEU A 381 9.76 13.64 -15.06
N LEU A 382 10.72 14.19 -15.81
CA LEU A 382 11.72 13.43 -16.57
C LEU A 382 13.08 13.55 -15.90
N GLU A 383 13.62 12.39 -15.49
CA GLU A 383 14.96 12.31 -14.89
C GLU A 383 16.08 12.85 -15.80
N PRO A 384 16.12 12.56 -17.12
CA PRO A 384 17.15 13.12 -18.01
C PRO A 384 17.15 14.64 -18.12
N MET A 385 16.06 15.30 -17.71
CA MET A 385 15.93 16.77 -17.71
C MET A 385 16.14 17.37 -16.32
N GLY A 386 16.59 16.58 -15.33
CA GLY A 386 16.74 17.05 -13.95
C GLY A 386 15.45 17.00 -13.12
N HIS A 387 14.51 16.11 -13.47
CA HIS A 387 13.19 15.98 -12.84
C HIS A 387 12.32 17.23 -12.96
N ILE A 388 12.26 17.80 -14.16
CA ILE A 388 11.30 18.84 -14.54
C ILE A 388 10.41 18.33 -15.71
N PRO A 389 9.22 18.91 -15.90
CA PRO A 389 8.37 18.62 -17.06
C PRO A 389 8.97 19.09 -18.39
N PRO A 390 8.66 18.42 -19.52
CA PRO A 390 9.10 18.83 -20.86
C PRO A 390 8.83 20.30 -21.19
N ALA A 391 7.61 20.78 -20.91
CA ALA A 391 7.23 22.17 -21.17
C ALA A 391 8.04 23.16 -20.33
N GLU A 392 8.40 22.80 -19.10
CA GLU A 392 9.24 23.63 -18.22
C GLU A 392 10.69 23.67 -18.70
N ALA A 393 11.25 22.51 -19.10
CA ALA A 393 12.60 22.42 -19.67
C ALA A 393 12.75 23.32 -20.90
N GLU A 394 11.78 23.28 -21.79
CA GLU A 394 11.74 24.12 -22.98
C GLU A 394 11.55 25.61 -22.64
N ALA A 395 10.65 25.95 -21.71
CA ALA A 395 10.46 27.32 -21.28
C ALA A 395 11.73 27.92 -20.65
N ASN A 396 12.51 27.10 -19.93
CA ASN A 396 13.79 27.52 -19.35
C ASN A 396 14.82 27.86 -20.44
N TYR A 397 14.87 27.11 -21.54
CA TYR A 397 15.73 27.43 -22.68
C TYR A 397 15.40 28.81 -23.26
N TYR A 398 14.12 29.07 -23.57
CA TYR A 398 13.72 30.36 -24.14
C TYR A 398 13.94 31.52 -23.17
N ARG A 399 13.77 31.31 -21.86
CA ARG A 399 14.09 32.32 -20.84
C ARG A 399 15.58 32.64 -20.81
N GLN A 400 16.44 31.62 -20.90
CA GLN A 400 17.90 31.80 -20.98
C GLN A 400 18.30 32.56 -22.24
N LEU A 401 17.75 32.18 -23.40
CA LEU A 401 18.01 32.87 -24.67
C LEU A 401 17.63 34.36 -24.61
N ALA A 402 16.46 34.68 -24.06
CA ALA A 402 16.02 36.06 -23.88
C ALA A 402 16.94 36.86 -22.93
N SER A 403 17.39 36.24 -21.83
CA SER A 403 18.31 36.89 -20.90
C SER A 403 19.67 37.19 -21.51
N GLN A 404 20.20 36.27 -22.33
CA GLN A 404 21.46 36.45 -23.05
C GLN A 404 21.36 37.55 -24.11
N ALA A 405 20.25 37.60 -24.86
CA ALA A 405 19.99 38.67 -25.81
C ALA A 405 19.93 40.05 -25.13
N THR A 406 19.36 40.11 -23.91
CA THR A 406 19.29 41.35 -23.14
C THR A 406 20.67 41.78 -22.62
N SER A 407 21.50 40.84 -22.14
CA SER A 407 22.85 41.16 -21.64
C SER A 407 23.86 41.54 -22.71
N VAL A 408 23.63 41.18 -23.98
CA VAL A 408 24.49 41.58 -25.11
C VAL A 408 24.07 42.96 -25.66
N ALA A 409 22.83 43.38 -25.39
CA ALA A 409 22.31 44.68 -25.80
C ALA A 409 22.59 45.81 -24.79
N THR A 410 23.02 45.47 -23.57
CA THR A 410 23.53 46.38 -22.53
C THR A 410 25.05 46.39 -22.54
#